data_AF-A0A835R6B6-F1
#
_entry.id   AF-A0A835R6B6-F1
#
_cell.length_a   1.000
_cell.length_b   1.000
_cell.length_c   1.000
_cell.angle_alpha   90.00
_cell.angle_beta   90.00
_cell.angle_gamma   90.00
#
_symmetry.space_group_name_H-M   'P 1'
#
loop_
_entity.id
_entity.type
_entity.pdbx_description
1 polymer ?
#
loop_
_entity_poly.entity_id
_entity_poly.type
_entity_poly.pdbx_seq_one_letter_code
_entity_poly.pdbx_strand_id
1 'polypeptide(L)'
;MAANQNPFEAVEVAGGDDSIDRWERCWQEGRIPWDLGQTTPLITDLVQASKLPEGKVLVPGCGSGYDVVAMATPNRKEATPSIK
;
A
#
# COMPACT_ATOMS: atom_id res chain seq x y z
N MET A 1 2.38 -35.29 -4.64
CA MET A 1 1.43 -34.33 -4.06
C MET A 1 2.10 -32.97 -4.09
N ALA A 2 1.84 -32.16 -5.12
CA ALA A 2 2.37 -30.80 -5.16
C ALA A 2 1.48 -29.93 -4.25
N ALA A 3 2.09 -29.27 -3.27
CA ALA A 3 1.39 -28.27 -2.47
C ALA A 3 0.90 -27.18 -3.42
N ASN A 4 -0.37 -26.81 -3.29
CA ASN A 4 -0.96 -25.68 -4.00
C ASN A 4 -0.12 -24.42 -3.70
N GLN A 5 0.49 -23.84 -4.72
CA GLN A 5 1.32 -22.64 -4.62
C GLN A 5 0.52 -21.36 -4.90
N ASN A 6 -0.81 -21.36 -4.71
CA ASN A 6 -1.62 -20.16 -4.91
C ASN A 6 -1.52 -19.22 -3.68
N PRO A 7 -0.79 -18.10 -3.77
CA PRO A 7 -0.63 -17.18 -2.64
C PRO A 7 -1.94 -16.45 -2.28
N PHE A 8 -2.95 -16.51 -3.15
CA PHE A 8 -4.27 -15.89 -2.91
C PHE A 8 -5.26 -16.82 -2.21
N GLU A 9 -4.99 -18.13 -2.15
CA GLU A 9 -5.84 -19.10 -1.44
C GLU A 9 -5.66 -19.01 0.09
N ALA A 10 -4.53 -18.46 0.54
CA ALA A 10 -4.27 -18.17 1.97
C ALA A 10 -5.23 -17.13 2.59
N VAL A 11 -6.08 -16.49 1.78
CA VAL A 11 -7.07 -15.50 2.21
C VAL A 11 -8.45 -16.13 2.49
N GLU A 12 -8.65 -17.44 2.22
CA GLU A 12 -9.88 -18.14 2.57
C GLU A 12 -9.81 -18.81 3.95
N VAL A 13 -9.94 -18.04 5.04
CA VAL A 13 -10.19 -18.61 6.37
C VAL A 13 -11.25 -17.83 7.16
N ALA A 14 -12.31 -18.58 7.50
CA ALA A 14 -13.32 -18.44 8.56
C ALA A 14 -14.41 -17.35 8.41
N GLY A 15 -15.63 -17.85 8.19
CA GLY A 15 -16.88 -17.11 8.37
C GLY A 15 -17.09 -16.66 9.83
N GLY A 16 -17.53 -15.42 9.97
CA GLY A 16 -17.84 -14.71 11.19
C GLY A 16 -18.10 -13.25 10.85
N ASP A 17 -19.13 -12.67 11.46
CA ASP A 17 -19.72 -11.35 11.19
C ASP A 17 -18.87 -10.18 11.73
N ASP A 18 -17.61 -10.07 11.28
CA ASP A 18 -16.89 -8.79 11.39
C ASP A 18 -15.90 -8.63 10.23
N SER A 19 -16.35 -7.92 9.20
CA SER A 19 -15.56 -7.66 7.99
C SER A 19 -14.33 -6.76 8.23
N ILE A 20 -14.33 -5.99 9.32
CA ILE A 20 -13.21 -5.10 9.72
C ILE A 20 -12.02 -5.94 10.25
N ASP A 21 -12.28 -7.05 10.91
CA ASP A 21 -11.24 -7.82 11.60
C ASP A 21 -10.41 -8.73 10.67
N ARG A 22 -10.86 -8.97 9.44
CA ARG A 22 -10.19 -9.91 8.51
C ARG A 22 -8.81 -9.43 8.08
N TRP A 23 -8.68 -8.17 7.71
CA TRP A 23 -7.40 -7.59 7.30
C TRP A 23 -6.43 -7.50 8.47
N GLU A 24 -6.92 -7.06 9.63
CA GLU A 24 -6.13 -6.98 10.86
C GLU A 24 -5.58 -8.35 11.25
N ARG A 25 -6.40 -9.39 11.20
CA ARG A 25 -5.96 -10.77 11.45
C ARG A 25 -4.88 -11.22 10.48
N CYS A 26 -4.98 -10.89 9.19
CA CYS A 26 -3.95 -11.22 8.21
C CYS A 26 -2.61 -10.56 8.55
N TRP A 27 -2.61 -9.30 8.99
CA TRP A 27 -1.41 -8.62 9.48
C TRP A 27 -0.84 -9.28 10.74
N GLN A 28 -1.67 -9.55 11.75
CA GLN A 28 -1.25 -10.16 13.01
C GLN A 28 -0.67 -11.57 12.82
N GLU A 29 -1.24 -12.36 11.90
CA GLU A 29 -0.79 -13.71 11.57
C GLU A 29 0.35 -13.73 10.54
N GLY A 30 0.81 -12.57 10.04
CA GLY A 30 1.85 -12.47 9.01
C GLY A 30 1.44 -13.02 7.64
N ARG A 31 0.13 -13.20 7.40
CA ARG A 31 -0.45 -13.65 6.13
C ARG A 31 -0.63 -12.47 5.19
N ILE A 32 0.48 -11.88 4.77
CA ILE A 32 0.52 -10.65 3.95
C ILE A 32 1.15 -10.89 2.56
N PRO A 33 0.61 -11.81 1.74
CA PRO A 33 1.21 -12.16 0.44
C PRO A 33 1.23 -10.99 -0.57
N TRP A 34 0.46 -9.93 -0.32
CA TRP A 34 0.44 -8.71 -1.13
C TRP A 34 1.52 -7.69 -0.73
N ASP A 35 2.17 -7.85 0.42
CA ASP A 35 3.22 -6.94 0.85
C ASP A 35 4.54 -7.30 0.14
N LEU A 36 5.11 -6.35 -0.61
CA LEU A 36 6.34 -6.56 -1.37
C LEU A 36 7.61 -6.50 -0.51
N GLY A 37 7.50 -6.08 0.75
CA GLY A 37 8.63 -5.79 1.65
C GLY A 37 9.47 -4.58 1.23
N GLN A 38 9.02 -3.83 0.21
CA GLN A 38 9.74 -2.71 -0.38
C GLN A 38 8.77 -1.79 -1.15
N THR A 39 9.27 -0.64 -1.57
CA THR A 39 8.57 0.25 -2.49
C THR A 39 8.31 -0.45 -3.82
N THR A 40 7.12 -0.27 -4.38
CA THR A 40 6.76 -0.77 -5.70
C THR A 40 7.77 -0.24 -6.74
N PRO A 41 8.45 -1.09 -7.54
CA PRO A 41 9.53 -0.65 -8.43
C PRO A 41 9.13 0.49 -9.38
N LEU A 42 7.90 0.46 -9.91
CA LEU A 42 7.38 1.53 -10.76
C LEU A 42 7.25 2.87 -10.02
N ILE A 43 6.86 2.86 -8.74
CA ILE A 43 6.76 4.08 -7.93
C ILE A 43 8.15 4.68 -7.74
N THR A 44 9.16 3.85 -7.44
CA THR A 44 10.56 4.28 -7.37
C THR A 44 11.00 4.98 -8.66
N ASP A 45 10.75 4.36 -9.81
CA ASP A 45 11.13 4.92 -11.12
C ASP A 45 10.42 6.26 -11.40
N LEU A 46 9.13 6.37 -11.06
CA LEU A 46 8.35 7.59 -11.28
C LEU A 46 8.77 8.73 -10.35
N VAL A 47 9.11 8.42 -9.10
CA VAL A 47 9.65 9.39 -8.13
C VAL A 47 11.01 9.89 -8.59
N GLN A 48 11.93 9.00 -8.97
CA GLN A 48 13.27 9.36 -9.43
C GLN A 48 13.25 10.17 -10.73
N ALA A 49 12.30 9.88 -11.62
CA ALA A 49 12.13 10.62 -12.86
C ALA A 49 11.34 11.92 -12.71
N SER A 50 10.90 12.29 -11.50
CA SER A 50 10.01 13.44 -11.23
C SER A 50 8.74 13.44 -12.11
N LYS A 51 8.17 12.26 -12.38
CA LYS A 51 7.01 12.06 -13.27
C LYS A 51 5.68 11.99 -12.52
N LEU A 52 5.69 12.00 -11.20
CA LEU A 52 4.47 12.09 -10.40
C LEU A 52 4.00 13.55 -10.34
N PRO A 53 2.69 13.83 -10.54
CA PRO A 53 2.14 15.19 -10.41
C PRO A 53 2.48 15.78 -9.05
N GLU A 54 2.80 17.06 -8.97
CA GLU A 54 3.02 17.76 -7.69
C GLU A 54 1.73 17.88 -6.87
N GLY A 55 1.86 18.04 -5.55
CA GLY A 55 0.74 18.23 -4.63
C GLY A 55 0.40 17.00 -3.77
N LYS A 56 -0.78 17.01 -3.14
CA LYS A 56 -1.20 15.98 -2.18
C LYS A 56 -1.35 14.61 -2.82
N VAL A 57 -0.84 13.57 -2.14
CA VAL A 57 -0.95 12.17 -2.54
C VAL A 57 -1.74 11.41 -1.49
N LEU A 58 -2.63 10.52 -1.94
CA LEU A 58 -3.36 9.56 -1.11
C LEU A 58 -3.03 8.15 -1.59
N VAL A 59 -2.66 7.28 -0.65
CA VAL A 59 -2.46 5.84 -0.91
C VAL A 59 -3.50 5.08 -0.09
N PRO A 60 -4.64 4.69 -0.69
CA PRO A 60 -5.68 3.94 0.03
C PRO A 60 -5.17 2.54 0.37
N GLY A 61 -5.46 2.07 1.59
CA GLY A 61 -5.02 0.73 2.04
C GLY A 61 -3.50 0.58 2.01
N CYS A 62 -2.75 1.57 2.49
CA CYS A 62 -1.29 1.67 2.32
C CYS A 62 -0.47 0.54 2.96
N GLY A 63 -1.07 -0.32 3.79
CA GLY A 63 -0.38 -1.42 4.46
C GLY A 63 0.85 -0.93 5.22
N SER A 64 2.01 -1.57 4.97
CA SER A 64 3.31 -1.17 5.57
C SER A 64 3.79 0.23 5.16
N GLY A 65 3.20 0.85 4.13
CA GLY A 65 3.44 2.24 3.80
C GLY A 65 4.69 2.54 2.96
N TYR A 66 5.35 1.54 2.35
CA TYR A 66 6.57 1.76 1.56
C TYR A 66 6.40 2.79 0.44
N ASP A 67 5.28 2.73 -0.28
CA ASP A 67 4.96 3.67 -1.36
C ASP A 67 4.60 5.06 -0.83
N VAL A 68 3.99 5.14 0.36
CA VAL A 68 3.72 6.42 1.04
C VAL A 68 5.02 7.15 1.35
N VAL A 69 5.99 6.43 1.93
CA VAL A 69 7.31 6.98 2.27
C VAL A 69 8.06 7.38 1.01
N ALA A 70 8.06 6.55 -0.03
CA ALA A 70 8.75 6.85 -1.29
C ALA A 70 8.19 8.10 -1.99
N MET A 71 6.87 8.31 -1.93
CA MET A 71 6.23 9.48 -2.54
C MET A 71 6.32 10.74 -1.67
N ALA A 72 6.74 10.64 -0.40
CA ALA A 72 6.84 11.77 0.51
C ALA A 72 7.98 12.72 0.08
N THR A 73 7.63 13.97 -0.15
CA THR A 73 8.59 15.03 -0.47
C THR A 73 8.11 16.37 0.10
N PRO A 74 9.02 17.29 0.49
CA PRO A 74 8.65 18.61 1.03
C PRO A 74 7.74 19.45 0.12
N ASN A 75 7.68 19.14 -1.18
CA ASN A 75 6.86 19.87 -2.15
C ASN A 75 5.40 19.37 -2.22
N ARG A 76 5.08 18.23 -1.60
CA ARG A 76 3.71 17.71 -1.49
C ARG A 76 2.98 18.30 -0.30
N LYS A 77 2.77 19.61 -0.33
CA LYS A 77 2.01 20.35 0.69
C LYS A 77 0.63 20.71 0.16
N GLU A 78 -0.24 21.19 1.06
CA GLU A 78 -1.41 21.96 0.65
C GLU A 78 -0.98 23.02 -0.36
N ALA A 79 -1.65 23.05 -1.52
CA ALA A 79 -1.56 24.20 -2.39
C ALA A 79 -1.97 25.41 -1.53
N THR A 80 -1.02 26.29 -1.24
CA THR A 80 -1.35 27.55 -0.60
C THR A 80 -2.37 28.23 -1.51
N PRO A 81 -3.58 28.55 -1.04
CA PRO A 81 -4.53 29.26 -1.88
C PRO A 81 -3.85 30.56 -2.30
N SER A 82 -3.63 30.74 -3.60
CA SER A 82 -3.26 32.04 -4.13
C SER A 82 -4.50 32.91 -3.99
N ILE A 83 -4.64 33.56 -2.84
CA ILE A 83 -5.61 34.63 -2.65
C ILE A 83 -5.21 35.74 -3.62
N LYS A 84 -5.97 35.88 -4.71
CA LYS A 84 -5.89 37.03 -5.62
C LYS A 84 -6.70 38.19 -5.05
#